data_AF-A0A2G6AUP2-F1
#
_entry.id   AF-A0A2G6AUP2-F1
#
_cell.length_a   1.000
_cell.length_b   1.000
_cell.length_c   1.000
_cell.angle_alpha   90.00
_cell.angle_beta   90.00
_cell.angle_gamma   90.00
#
_symmetry.space_group_name_H-M   'P 1'
#
loop_
_entity.id
_entity.type
_entity.pdbx_description
1 polymer ?
#
loop_
_entity_poly.entity_id
_entity_poly.type
_entity_poly.pdbx_seq_one_letter_code
_entity_poly.pdbx_strand_id
1 'polypeptide(L)'
;MNTGVLYYKIFERKVLATDYIEWAFYMLHNGKSTPSLNVLVSLSKPLNTFEVEEYFNRAITELNIAIPSSEESARHYVRYLLRETIDDPSKAIDNAYDIYKIVREHFLDEEQDIWYEISEMIDDLLYGDNIKDITRTSLTKCIVLESEHQLKNEVL
;
A
#
# COMPACT_ATOMS: atom_id res chain seq x y z
N MET A 1 -0.51 -7.79 6.64
CA MET A 1 -0.84 -7.09 5.37
C MET A 1 -2.09 -7.70 4.73
N ASN A 2 -3.00 -6.89 4.16
CA ASN A 2 -4.20 -7.40 3.47
C ASN A 2 -3.86 -8.03 2.10
N THR A 3 -4.67 -8.98 1.61
CA THR A 3 -4.53 -9.62 0.29
C THR A 3 -4.35 -8.64 -0.86
N GLY A 4 -5.15 -7.58 -0.95
CA GLY A 4 -5.05 -6.60 -2.06
C GLY A 4 -3.68 -5.90 -2.09
N VAL A 5 -3.17 -5.52 -0.92
CA VAL A 5 -1.86 -4.87 -0.73
C VAL A 5 -0.72 -5.83 -1.12
N LEU A 6 -0.82 -7.10 -0.74
CA LEU A 6 0.15 -8.13 -1.14
C LEU A 6 0.17 -8.30 -2.67
N TYR A 7 -1.00 -8.43 -3.30
CA TYR A 7 -1.09 -8.61 -4.74
C TYR A 7 -0.56 -7.42 -5.53
N TYR A 8 -0.74 -6.19 -5.05
CA TYR A 8 -0.12 -5.02 -5.66
C TYR A 8 1.41 -5.18 -5.70
N LYS A 9 2.04 -5.53 -4.57
CA LYS A 9 3.49 -5.79 -4.51
C LYS A 9 3.91 -6.93 -5.44
N ILE A 10 3.07 -7.97 -5.60
CA ILE A 10 3.33 -9.08 -6.53
C ILE A 10 3.33 -8.58 -7.98
N PHE A 11 2.30 -7.84 -8.40
CA PHE A 11 2.20 -7.32 -9.78
C PHE A 11 3.33 -6.35 -10.11
N GLU A 12 3.71 -5.50 -9.15
CA GLU A 12 4.82 -4.56 -9.26
C GLU A 12 6.21 -5.21 -9.16
N ARG A 13 6.29 -6.53 -8.91
CA ARG A 13 7.54 -7.26 -8.69
C ARG A 13 8.39 -6.70 -7.54
N LYS A 14 7.72 -6.15 -6.53
CA LYS A 14 8.34 -5.55 -5.32
C LYS A 14 8.12 -6.42 -4.07
N VAL A 15 7.43 -7.54 -4.19
CA VAL A 15 7.13 -8.45 -3.08
C VAL A 15 8.39 -9.10 -2.52
N LEU A 16 8.49 -9.16 -1.19
CA LEU A 16 9.53 -9.84 -0.44
C LEU A 16 8.99 -11.12 0.21
N ALA A 17 9.87 -12.09 0.49
CA ALA A 17 9.46 -13.30 1.20
C ALA A 17 8.75 -13.01 2.54
N THR A 18 9.15 -11.94 3.24
CA THR A 18 8.52 -11.49 4.50
C THR A 18 7.11 -10.95 4.32
N ASP A 19 6.77 -10.40 3.15
CA ASP A 19 5.43 -9.87 2.87
C ASP A 19 4.36 -10.97 2.92
N TYR A 20 4.69 -12.17 2.40
CA TYR A 20 3.82 -13.34 2.47
C TYR A 20 3.59 -13.81 3.91
N ILE A 21 4.62 -13.72 4.76
CA ILE A 21 4.52 -14.08 6.18
C ILE A 21 3.62 -13.07 6.91
N GLU A 22 3.79 -11.78 6.66
CA GLU A 22 2.93 -10.73 7.24
C GLU A 22 1.48 -10.82 6.76
N TRP A 23 1.26 -11.23 5.51
CA TRP A 23 -0.06 -11.57 5.01
C TRP A 23 -0.64 -12.77 5.75
N ALA A 24 0.16 -13.82 5.95
CA ALA A 24 -0.30 -15.03 6.63
C ALA A 24 -0.72 -14.75 8.08
N PHE A 25 0.06 -13.95 8.81
CA PHE A 25 -0.33 -13.48 10.15
C PHE A 25 -1.62 -12.65 10.14
N TYR A 26 -1.77 -11.75 9.16
CA TYR A 26 -2.99 -10.97 9.00
C TYR A 26 -4.21 -11.87 8.77
N MET A 27 -4.09 -12.91 7.95
CA MET A 27 -5.19 -13.85 7.68
C MET A 27 -5.57 -14.64 8.95
N LEU A 28 -4.60 -15.14 9.71
CA LEU A 28 -4.85 -15.80 10.99
C LEU A 28 -5.53 -14.87 12.00
N HIS A 29 -5.07 -13.63 12.10
CA HIS A 29 -5.67 -12.63 12.98
C HIS A 29 -7.15 -12.35 12.63
N ASN A 30 -7.51 -12.46 11.35
CA ASN A 30 -8.88 -12.35 10.86
C ASN A 30 -9.68 -13.68 10.90
N GLY A 31 -9.22 -14.66 11.69
CA GLY A 31 -9.92 -15.93 11.93
C GLY A 31 -9.88 -16.91 10.75
N LYS A 32 -9.03 -16.69 9.75
CA LYS A 32 -8.81 -17.63 8.63
C LYS A 32 -7.70 -18.59 9.00
N SER A 33 -7.87 -19.89 8.79
CA SER A 33 -6.80 -20.87 9.00
C SER A 33 -6.93 -22.01 8.00
N THR A 34 -5.81 -22.40 7.41
CA THR A 34 -5.67 -23.57 6.54
C THR A 34 -4.31 -24.23 6.80
N PRO A 35 -4.12 -25.50 6.41
CA PRO A 35 -2.84 -26.17 6.59
C PRO A 35 -1.67 -25.38 5.97
N SER A 36 -1.80 -24.89 4.74
CA SER A 36 -0.71 -24.17 4.07
C SER A 36 -0.47 -22.79 4.71
N LEU A 37 -1.51 -22.11 5.18
CA LEU A 37 -1.37 -20.85 5.92
C LEU A 37 -0.62 -21.03 7.24
N ASN A 38 -0.92 -22.11 7.97
CA ASN A 38 -0.28 -22.42 9.25
C ASN A 38 1.20 -22.78 9.05
N VAL A 39 1.54 -23.45 7.95
CA VAL A 39 2.95 -23.69 7.58
C VAL A 39 3.65 -22.37 7.25
N LEU A 40 3.02 -21.51 6.45
CA LEU A 40 3.59 -20.24 6.03
C LEU A 40 4.01 -19.37 7.22
N VAL A 41 3.19 -19.23 8.26
CA VAL A 41 3.56 -18.46 9.47
C VAL A 41 4.63 -19.13 10.34
N SER A 42 4.85 -20.43 10.18
CA SER A 42 5.85 -21.19 10.93
C SER A 42 7.24 -21.12 10.30
N LEU A 43 7.34 -20.65 9.06
CA LEU A 43 8.63 -20.49 8.37
C LEU A 43 9.49 -19.48 9.12
N SER A 44 10.77 -19.81 9.28
CA SER A 44 11.75 -18.98 9.98
C SER A 44 12.88 -18.58 9.04
N LYS A 45 13.59 -17.51 9.38
CA LYS A 45 14.70 -17.01 8.56
C LYS A 45 15.88 -18.01 8.57
N PRO A 46 16.62 -18.15 7.45
CA PRO A 46 16.42 -17.47 6.17
C PRO A 46 15.22 -18.02 5.40
N LEU A 47 14.42 -17.13 4.81
CA LEU A 47 13.23 -17.52 4.05
C LEU A 47 13.62 -17.89 2.62
N ASN A 48 13.19 -19.06 2.16
CA ASN A 48 13.30 -19.46 0.77
C ASN A 48 12.07 -18.95 0.00
N THR A 49 12.27 -18.03 -0.95
CA THR A 49 11.18 -17.44 -1.73
C THR A 49 10.34 -18.48 -2.46
N PHE A 50 10.95 -19.54 -3.01
CA PHE A 50 10.21 -20.59 -3.73
C PHE A 50 9.27 -21.37 -2.80
N GLU A 51 9.74 -21.69 -1.59
CA GLU A 51 8.94 -22.40 -0.59
C GLU A 51 7.80 -21.51 -0.07
N VAL A 52 8.10 -20.24 0.20
CA VAL A 52 7.11 -19.24 0.63
C VAL A 52 6.01 -19.09 -0.42
N GLU A 53 6.37 -18.93 -1.69
CA GLU A 53 5.43 -18.81 -2.80
C GLU A 53 4.60 -20.08 -3.02
N GLU A 54 5.20 -21.27 -2.86
CA GLU A 54 4.47 -22.54 -2.94
C GLU A 54 3.35 -22.60 -1.90
N TYR A 55 3.68 -22.36 -0.62
CA TYR A 55 2.68 -22.39 0.45
C TYR A 55 1.67 -21.26 0.34
N PHE A 56 2.08 -20.09 -0.13
CA PHE A 56 1.16 -18.99 -0.42
C PHE A 56 0.12 -19.38 -1.48
N ASN A 57 0.54 -19.92 -2.62
CA ASN A 57 -0.37 -20.32 -3.70
C ASN A 57 -1.35 -21.41 -3.25
N ARG A 58 -0.88 -22.36 -2.44
CA ARG A 58 -1.74 -23.36 -1.82
C ARG A 58 -2.74 -22.73 -0.84
N ALA A 59 -2.31 -21.81 0.01
CA ALA A 59 -3.18 -21.12 0.96
C ALA A 59 -4.27 -20.29 0.25
N ILE A 60 -3.93 -19.59 -0.84
CA ILE A 60 -4.90 -18.87 -1.69
C ILE A 60 -5.98 -19.82 -2.21
N THR A 61 -5.57 -21.00 -2.70
CA THR A 61 -6.47 -22.04 -3.20
C THR A 61 -7.36 -22.60 -2.08
N GLU A 62 -6.77 -22.96 -0.94
CA GLU A 62 -7.47 -23.52 0.22
C GLU A 62 -8.49 -22.54 0.83
N LEU A 63 -8.17 -21.24 0.82
CA LEU A 63 -9.04 -20.17 1.31
C LEU A 63 -10.09 -19.74 0.29
N ASN A 64 -10.03 -20.25 -0.95
CA ASN A 64 -10.87 -19.86 -2.08
C ASN A 64 -10.88 -18.33 -2.29
N ILE A 65 -9.69 -17.73 -2.24
CA ILE A 65 -9.52 -16.28 -2.42
C ILE A 65 -9.50 -15.96 -3.92
N ALA A 66 -10.39 -15.08 -4.34
CA ALA A 66 -10.34 -14.50 -5.67
C ALA A 66 -9.11 -13.58 -5.78
N ILE A 67 -8.34 -13.77 -6.86
CA ILE A 67 -7.17 -12.94 -7.16
C ILE A 67 -7.68 -11.58 -7.65
N PRO A 68 -7.33 -10.46 -6.98
CA PRO A 68 -7.72 -9.14 -7.45
C PRO A 68 -7.00 -8.82 -8.76
N SER A 69 -7.64 -8.01 -9.60
CA SER A 69 -7.00 -7.40 -10.76
C SER A 69 -5.88 -6.45 -10.34
N SER A 70 -5.02 -6.08 -11.30
CA SER A 70 -3.95 -5.11 -11.05
C SER A 70 -4.51 -3.78 -10.54
N GLU A 71 -5.60 -3.29 -11.13
CA GLU A 71 -6.23 -2.02 -10.74
C GLU A 71 -6.86 -2.09 -9.34
N GLU A 72 -7.61 -3.16 -9.03
CA GLU A 72 -8.18 -3.36 -7.68
C GLU A 72 -7.08 -3.44 -6.62
N SER A 73 -5.97 -4.11 -6.94
CA SER A 73 -4.82 -4.20 -6.03
C SER A 73 -4.14 -2.83 -5.81
N ALA A 74 -4.01 -2.01 -6.87
CA ALA A 74 -3.48 -0.65 -6.77
C ALA A 74 -4.36 0.22 -5.87
N ARG A 75 -5.69 0.14 -6.01
CA ARG A 75 -6.65 0.85 -5.16
C ARG A 75 -6.54 0.42 -3.70
N HIS A 76 -6.39 -0.88 -3.44
CA HIS A 76 -6.12 -1.38 -2.09
C HIS A 76 -4.80 -0.87 -1.52
N TYR A 77 -3.76 -0.74 -2.35
CA TYR A 77 -2.46 -0.23 -1.92
C TYR A 77 -2.50 1.28 -1.62
N VAL A 78 -3.17 2.07 -2.45
CA VAL A 78 -3.41 3.50 -2.17
C VAL A 78 -4.12 3.65 -0.82
N ARG A 79 -5.24 2.95 -0.60
CA ARG A 79 -5.93 3.01 0.71
C ARG A 79 -5.06 2.58 1.89
N TYR A 80 -4.13 1.65 1.67
CA TYR A 80 -3.14 1.28 2.69
C TYR A 80 -2.20 2.45 2.99
N LEU A 81 -1.64 3.12 1.98
CA LEU A 81 -0.77 4.29 2.15
C LEU A 81 -1.51 5.46 2.80
N LEU A 82 -2.77 5.73 2.42
CA LEU A 82 -3.60 6.77 3.05
C LEU A 82 -3.78 6.51 4.55
N ARG A 83 -4.05 5.25 4.94
CA ARG A 83 -4.18 4.88 6.37
C ARG A 83 -2.85 5.01 7.10
N GLU A 84 -1.76 4.54 6.51
CA GLU A 84 -0.43 4.64 7.10
C GLU A 84 -0.01 6.10 7.30
N THR A 85 -0.36 6.99 6.36
CA THR A 85 -0.14 8.44 6.48
C THR A 85 -0.88 9.05 7.67
N ILE A 86 -2.10 8.60 7.96
CA ILE A 86 -2.89 9.08 9.10
C ILE A 86 -2.32 8.54 10.41
N ASP A 87 -2.00 7.25 10.44
CA ASP A 87 -1.49 6.55 11.64
C ASP A 87 -0.06 7.00 11.99
N ASP A 88 0.77 7.29 10.99
CA ASP A 88 2.13 7.79 11.12
C ASP A 88 2.40 8.96 10.16
N PRO A 89 2.08 10.21 10.57
CA PRO A 89 2.32 11.40 9.76
C PRO A 89 3.77 11.65 9.38
N SER A 90 4.75 10.98 10.01
CA SER A 90 6.16 11.11 9.61
C SER A 90 6.43 10.53 8.21
N LYS A 91 5.59 9.59 7.75
CA LYS A 91 5.64 8.98 6.42
C LYS A 91 4.84 9.73 5.36
N ALA A 92 4.11 10.79 5.74
CA ALA A 92 3.13 11.43 4.86
C ALA A 92 3.72 11.87 3.51
N ILE A 93 4.91 12.48 3.49
CA ILE A 93 5.53 12.96 2.25
C ILE A 93 5.92 11.79 1.34
N ASP A 94 6.56 10.76 1.88
CA ASP A 94 6.99 9.59 1.11
C ASP A 94 5.77 8.85 0.54
N ASN A 95 4.75 8.64 1.38
CA ASN A 95 3.51 8.00 1.00
C ASN A 95 2.74 8.81 -0.06
N ALA A 96 2.66 10.13 0.07
CA ALA A 96 2.02 11.00 -0.92
C ALA A 96 2.68 10.90 -2.29
N TYR A 97 4.00 10.84 -2.32
CA TYR A 97 4.74 10.71 -3.57
C TYR A 97 4.50 9.34 -4.24
N ASP A 98 4.43 8.28 -3.44
CA ASP A 98 4.09 6.94 -3.95
C ASP A 98 2.62 6.85 -4.38
N ILE A 99 1.68 7.46 -3.67
CA ILE A 99 0.28 7.55 -4.08
C ILE A 99 0.17 8.26 -5.44
N TYR A 100 0.84 9.40 -5.61
CA TYR A 100 0.86 10.12 -6.89
C TYR A 100 1.32 9.23 -8.05
N LYS A 101 2.44 8.49 -7.89
CA LYS A 101 2.93 7.57 -8.92
C LYS A 101 1.90 6.52 -9.28
N ILE A 102 1.31 5.87 -8.28
CA ILE A 102 0.31 4.82 -8.48
C ILE A 102 -0.89 5.40 -9.21
N VAL A 103 -1.37 6.56 -8.78
CA VAL A 103 -2.56 7.18 -9.34
C VAL A 103 -2.35 7.56 -10.80
N ARG A 104 -1.19 8.11 -11.12
CA ARG A 104 -0.78 8.43 -12.49
C ARG A 104 -0.64 7.20 -13.39
N GLU A 105 -0.16 6.07 -12.86
CA GLU A 105 0.11 4.85 -13.62
C GLU A 105 -1.13 3.98 -13.82
N HIS A 106 -2.05 3.96 -12.85
CA HIS A 106 -3.14 2.98 -12.80
C HIS A 106 -4.56 3.56 -12.93
N PHE A 107 -4.77 4.85 -12.70
CA PHE A 107 -6.11 5.45 -12.77
C PHE A 107 -6.16 6.53 -13.86
N LEU A 108 -7.36 6.86 -14.35
CA LEU A 108 -7.58 7.87 -15.40
C LEU A 108 -8.41 9.07 -14.90
N ASP A 109 -8.79 9.07 -13.62
CA ASP A 109 -9.78 9.99 -13.04
C ASP A 109 -9.19 11.31 -12.53
N GLU A 110 -10.06 12.32 -12.37
CA GLU A 110 -9.77 13.67 -11.85
C GLU A 110 -9.09 13.67 -10.46
N GLU A 111 -9.14 12.57 -9.72
CA GLU A 111 -8.39 12.37 -8.47
C GLU A 111 -6.85 12.38 -8.67
N GLN A 112 -6.38 12.26 -9.92
CA GLN A 112 -5.00 12.55 -10.32
C GLN A 112 -4.59 13.98 -9.96
N ASP A 113 -5.50 14.96 -10.08
CA ASP A 113 -5.13 16.37 -10.01
C ASP A 113 -4.66 16.75 -8.61
N ILE A 114 -5.31 16.24 -7.56
CA ILE A 114 -4.95 16.56 -6.18
C ILE A 114 -3.59 15.96 -5.81
N TRP A 115 -3.37 14.68 -6.12
CA TRP A 115 -2.09 14.04 -5.81
C TRP A 115 -0.95 14.57 -6.68
N TYR A 116 -1.26 15.02 -7.89
CA TYR A 116 -0.32 15.77 -8.72
C TYR A 116 0.05 17.11 -8.05
N GLU A 117 -0.93 17.93 -7.64
CA GLU A 117 -0.67 19.19 -6.94
C GLU A 117 0.14 19.00 -5.66
N ILE A 118 -0.18 17.98 -4.86
CA ILE A 118 0.59 17.61 -3.67
C ILE A 118 2.04 17.23 -4.05
N SER A 119 2.25 16.49 -5.14
CA SER A 119 3.59 16.13 -5.60
C SER A 119 4.41 17.36 -6.00
N GLU A 120 3.80 18.36 -6.66
CA GLU A 120 4.46 19.62 -7.00
C GLU A 120 4.81 20.43 -5.73
N MET A 121 3.95 20.41 -4.70
CA MET A 121 4.26 21.03 -3.41
C MET A 121 5.42 20.33 -2.69
N ILE A 122 5.54 19.01 -2.81
CA ILE A 122 6.68 18.25 -2.28
C ILE A 122 7.96 18.65 -3.02
N ASP A 123 7.91 18.72 -4.35
CA ASP A 123 9.06 19.09 -5.17
C ASP A 123 9.51 20.54 -4.92
N ASP A 124 8.59 21.49 -4.77
CA ASP A 124 8.93 22.88 -4.41
C ASP A 124 9.56 22.97 -3.01
N LEU A 125 9.07 22.19 -2.03
CA LEU A 125 9.64 22.14 -0.68
C LEU A 125 11.07 21.56 -0.66
N LEU A 126 11.33 20.52 -1.45
CA LEU A 126 12.58 19.76 -1.39
C LEU A 126 13.66 20.29 -2.35
N TYR A 127 13.25 20.82 -3.50
CA TYR A 127 14.14 21.13 -4.62
C TYR A 127 13.90 22.51 -5.24
N GLY A 128 12.75 23.13 -4.97
CA GLY A 128 12.37 24.42 -5.53
C GLY A 128 12.86 25.63 -4.73
N ASP A 129 12.46 26.81 -5.20
CA ASP A 129 12.73 28.08 -4.54
C ASP A 129 11.78 28.31 -3.34
N ASN A 130 10.76 27.45 -3.18
CA ASN A 130 9.77 27.48 -2.10
C ASN A 130 9.16 28.86 -1.89
N ILE A 131 8.76 29.52 -2.99
CA ILE A 131 8.24 30.90 -2.99
C ILE A 131 6.99 31.05 -2.11
N LYS A 132 6.24 29.96 -1.94
CA LYS A 132 5.03 29.90 -1.11
C LYS A 132 5.31 29.68 0.39
N ASP A 133 6.57 29.66 0.81
CA ASP A 133 7.00 29.40 2.20
C ASP A 133 6.36 28.13 2.78
N ILE A 134 6.25 27.07 1.97
CA ILE A 134 5.71 25.78 2.39
C ILE A 134 6.65 25.23 3.47
N THR A 135 6.07 24.81 4.59
CA THR A 135 6.81 24.11 5.64
C THR A 135 6.51 22.62 5.57
N ARG A 136 7.45 21.79 6.03
CA ARG A 136 7.21 20.35 6.19
C ARG A 136 5.98 20.08 7.03
N THR A 137 5.75 20.86 8.09
CA THR A 137 4.58 20.73 8.97
C THR A 137 3.27 21.06 8.25
N SER A 138 3.20 22.16 7.50
CA SER A 138 1.99 22.54 6.76
C SER A 138 1.67 21.55 5.65
N LEU A 139 2.68 21.08 4.92
CA LEU A 139 2.51 20.09 3.86
C LEU A 139 2.06 18.73 4.42
N THR A 140 2.70 18.26 5.50
CA THR A 140 2.29 17.03 6.19
C THR A 140 0.83 17.11 6.63
N LYS A 141 0.42 18.24 7.20
CA LYS A 141 -0.99 18.44 7.59
C LYS A 141 -1.94 18.41 6.39
N CYS A 142 -1.56 19.01 5.26
CA CYS A 142 -2.34 18.96 4.02
C CYS A 142 -2.54 17.53 3.54
N ILE A 143 -1.45 16.75 3.47
CA ILE A 143 -1.47 15.35 3.03
C ILE A 143 -2.33 14.48 3.94
N VAL A 144 -2.22 14.64 5.27
CA VAL A 144 -3.04 13.89 6.23
C VAL A 144 -4.52 14.24 6.08
N LEU A 145 -4.87 15.52 5.93
CA LEU A 145 -6.26 15.95 5.74
C LEU A 145 -6.86 15.39 4.44
N GLU A 146 -6.10 15.40 3.34
CA GLU A 146 -6.55 14.79 2.09
C GLU A 146 -6.70 13.28 2.22
N SER A 147 -5.78 12.61 2.92
CA SER A 147 -5.85 11.17 3.17
C SER A 147 -7.11 10.79 3.96
N GLU A 148 -7.46 11.58 4.97
CA GLU A 148 -8.71 11.41 5.71
C GLU A 148 -9.94 11.65 4.83
N HIS A 149 -9.90 12.67 3.97
CA HIS A 149 -10.99 13.02 3.07
C HIS A 149 -11.29 11.88 2.09
N GLN A 150 -10.27 11.34 1.42
CA GLN A 150 -10.43 10.24 0.45
C GLN A 150 -10.94 8.97 1.12
N LEU A 151 -10.38 8.59 2.29
CA LEU A 151 -10.84 7.42 3.02
C LEU A 151 -12.29 7.53 3.52
N LYS A 152 -12.75 8.74 3.91
CA LYS A 152 -14.13 8.96 4.37
C LYS A 152 -15.15 8.92 3.24
N ASN A 153 -14.78 9.43 2.06
CA ASN A 153 -15.70 9.55 0.93
C ASN A 153 -15.64 8.33 -0.01
N GLU A 154 -14.80 7.34 0.29
CA GLU A 154 -14.51 6.20 -0.57
C GLU A 154 -14.05 6.59 -1.99
N VAL A 155 -13.55 7.82 -2.10
CA VAL A 155 -12.87 8.41 -3.25
C VAL A 155 -11.52 7.69 -3.34
N LEU A 156 -11.25 7.05 -4.49
CA LEU A 156 -10.33 5.92 -4.72
C LEU A 156 -10.60 4.63 -3.94
#